data_AF-A0A1G9WY76-F1
#
_entry.id   AF-A0A1G9WY76-F1
#
_cell.length_a   1.000
_cell.length_b   1.000
_cell.length_c   1.000
_cell.angle_alpha   90.00
_cell.angle_beta   90.00
_cell.angle_gamma   90.00
#
_symmetry.space_group_name_H-M   'P 1'
#
loop_
_entity.id
_entity.type
_entity.pdbx_description
1 polymer ?
#
loop_
_entity_poly.entity_id
_entity_poly.type
_entity_poly.pdbx_seq_one_letter_code
_entity_poly.pdbx_strand_id
1 'polypeptide(L)'
;MIVAILKLIASGIEFFLGIPFVGGAFIFANAWGPLLFMLLFYIGILILSWRYGYAKWGAITGIAVSVIAVIPVVGMILHWVAFFVLLVDGLLNIKEARE
;
A
#
# COMPACT_ATOMS: atom_id res chain seq x y z
N MET A 1 -12.30 -7.59 -9.79
CA MET A 1 -13.00 -6.90 -8.67
C MET A 1 -12.27 -7.03 -7.32
N ILE A 2 -12.03 -8.24 -6.79
CA ILE A 2 -11.39 -8.43 -5.45
C ILE A 2 -10.03 -7.71 -5.35
N VAL A 3 -9.16 -7.86 -6.35
CA VAL A 3 -7.84 -7.21 -6.37
C VAL A 3 -7.92 -5.69 -6.27
N ALA A 4 -8.89 -5.10 -6.96
CA ALA A 4 -9.09 -3.66 -6.96
C ALA A 4 -9.53 -3.15 -5.57
N ILE A 5 -10.45 -3.88 -4.91
CA ILE A 5 -10.87 -3.60 -3.54
C ILE A 5 -9.68 -3.71 -2.57
N LEU A 6 -8.85 -4.74 -2.69
CA LEU A 6 -7.67 -4.89 -1.83
C LEU A 6 -6.68 -3.73 -2.00
N LYS A 7 -6.47 -3.23 -3.23
CA LYS A 7 -5.64 -2.05 -3.48
C LYS A 7 -6.22 -0.78 -2.85
N LEU A 8 -7.54 -0.60 -2.89
CA LEU A 8 -8.21 0.53 -2.21
C LEU A 8 -8.13 0.43 -0.69
N ILE A 9 -8.28 -0.78 -0.13
CA ILE A 9 -8.06 -1.01 1.30
C ILE A 9 -6.60 -0.67 1.67
N ALA A 10 -5.63 -1.14 0.87
CA ALA A 10 -4.22 -0.83 1.08
C ALA A 10 -3.96 0.68 1.01
N SER A 11 -4.57 1.39 0.05
CA SER A 11 -4.53 2.85 -0.03
C SER A 11 -5.05 3.50 1.25
N GLY A 12 -6.22 3.09 1.77
CA GLY A 12 -6.74 3.61 3.04
C GLY A 12 -5.80 3.40 4.24
N ILE A 13 -5.11 2.26 4.31
CA ILE A 13 -4.12 2.00 5.36
C ILE A 13 -2.88 2.89 5.19
N GLU A 14 -2.35 3.02 3.97
CA GLU A 14 -1.21 3.90 3.67
C GLU A 14 -1.51 5.37 3.98
N PHE A 15 -2.75 5.82 3.70
CA PHE A 15 -3.20 7.15 4.09
C PHE A 15 -3.05 7.37 5.60
N PHE A 16 -3.53 6.41 6.41
CA PHE A 16 -3.42 6.46 7.86
C PHE A 16 -1.95 6.45 8.33
N LEU A 17 -1.11 5.58 7.76
CA LEU A 17 0.32 5.49 8.08
C LEU A 17 1.12 6.71 7.61
N GLY A 18 0.63 7.44 6.61
CA GLY A 18 1.23 8.66 6.09
C GLY A 18 0.95 9.90 6.92
N ILE A 19 -0.09 9.92 7.77
CA ILE A 19 -0.43 11.08 8.60
C ILE A 19 0.77 11.43 9.50
N PRO A 20 1.35 12.65 9.39
CA PRO A 20 2.49 13.02 10.21
C PRO A 20 2.18 12.90 11.70
N PHE A 21 3.19 12.50 12.48
CA PHE A 21 3.09 12.18 13.91
C PHE A 21 2.21 10.98 14.25
N VAL A 22 1.00 10.87 13.70
CA VAL A 22 0.07 9.76 13.97
C VAL A 22 0.63 8.44 13.44
N GLY A 23 0.92 8.38 12.13
CA GLY A 23 1.46 7.19 11.49
C GLY A 23 2.86 6.84 12.01
N GLY A 24 3.72 7.84 12.16
CA GLY A 24 5.06 7.67 12.73
C GLY A 24 5.04 7.12 14.16
N ALA A 25 4.20 7.69 15.04
CA ALA A 25 4.04 7.20 16.40
C ALA A 25 3.42 5.80 16.43
N PHE A 26 2.47 5.50 15.55
CA PHE A 26 1.87 4.17 15.44
C PHE A 26 2.89 3.11 15.03
N ILE A 27 3.72 3.38 14.02
CA ILE A 27 4.79 2.47 13.58
C ILE A 27 5.80 2.24 14.71
N PHE A 28 6.22 3.33 15.38
CA PHE A 28 7.20 3.26 16.47
C PHE A 28 6.66 2.49 17.68
N ALA A 29 5.42 2.78 18.11
CA ALA A 29 4.76 2.10 19.23
C ALA A 29 4.56 0.60 19.00
N ASN A 30 4.48 0.17 17.74
CA ASN A 30 4.32 -1.23 17.35
C ASN A 30 5.63 -1.87 16.84
N ALA A 31 6.80 -1.29 17.17
CA ALA A 31 8.11 -1.82 16.82
C ALA A 31 8.25 -2.20 15.32
N TRP A 32 7.81 -1.31 14.42
CA TRP A 32 7.82 -1.52 12.97
C TRP A 32 6.96 -2.70 12.46
N GLY A 33 6.19 -3.36 13.33
CA GLY A 33 5.24 -4.41 12.98
C GLY A 33 4.27 -4.04 11.85
N PRO A 34 3.71 -2.81 11.81
CA PRO A 34 2.83 -2.38 10.72
C PRO A 34 3.51 -2.40 9.34
N LEU A 35 4.81 -2.10 9.25
CA LEU A 35 5.54 -2.18 7.97
C LEU A 35 5.66 -3.62 7.48
N LEU A 36 5.94 -4.56 8.38
CA LEU A 36 5.99 -5.98 8.04
C LEU A 36 4.62 -6.51 7.60
N PHE A 37 3.55 -6.11 8.29
CA PHE A 37 2.19 -6.46 7.90
C PHE A 37 1.86 -5.94 6.49
N MET A 38 2.16 -4.67 6.21
CA MET A 38 1.91 -4.06 4.90
C MET A 38 2.74 -4.73 3.80
N LEU A 39 4.01 -5.06 4.07
CA LEU A 39 4.85 -5.80 3.14
C LEU A 39 4.21 -7.13 2.71
N LEU A 40 3.73 -7.92 3.68
CA LEU A 40 3.04 -9.19 3.41
C LEU A 40 1.73 -8.96 2.65
N PHE A 41 1.00 -7.91 3.01
CA PHE A 41 -0.25 -7.56 2.34
C PHE A 41 -0.01 -7.23 0.86
N TYR A 42 1.04 -6.47 0.54
CA TYR A 42 1.40 -6.16 -0.84
C TYR A 42 1.87 -7.37 -1.63
N ILE A 43 2.59 -8.30 -1.01
CA ILE A 43 2.93 -9.58 -1.65
C ILE A 43 1.65 -10.33 -2.04
N GLY A 44 0.65 -10.37 -1.16
CA GLY A 44 -0.67 -10.93 -1.48
C GLY A 44 -1.33 -10.25 -2.68
N ILE A 45 -1.41 -8.91 -2.67
CA ILE A 45 -1.97 -8.13 -3.78
C ILE A 45 -1.20 -8.38 -5.07
N LEU A 46 0.14 -8.48 -5.02
CA LEU A 46 1.00 -8.73 -6.17
C LEU A 46 0.73 -10.12 -6.78
N ILE A 47 0.66 -11.17 -5.95
CA ILE A 47 0.36 -12.54 -6.39
C ILE A 47 -1.01 -12.59 -7.05
N LEU A 48 -2.04 -12.00 -6.43
CA LEU A 48 -3.38 -11.96 -7.02
C LEU A 48 -3.39 -11.13 -8.32
N SER A 49 -2.73 -9.97 -8.33
CA SER A 49 -2.66 -9.13 -9.53
C SER A 49 -2.00 -9.88 -10.70
N TRP A 50 -0.95 -10.64 -10.41
CA TRP A 50 -0.31 -11.48 -11.43
C TRP A 50 -1.23 -12.60 -11.92
N ARG A 51 -1.91 -13.30 -11.02
CA ARG A 51 -2.82 -14.40 -11.37
C ARG A 51 -4.02 -13.96 -12.21
N TYR A 52 -4.55 -12.76 -11.94
CA TYR A 52 -5.73 -12.21 -12.63
C TYR A 52 -5.40 -11.22 -13.75
N GLY A 53 -4.12 -11.05 -14.11
CA GLY A 53 -3.71 -10.19 -15.22
C GLY A 53 -3.83 -8.68 -14.95
N TYR A 54 -4.01 -8.27 -13.70
CA TYR A 54 -4.10 -6.87 -13.31
C TYR A 54 -2.72 -6.19 -13.22
N ALA A 55 -2.71 -4.86 -13.32
CA ALA A 55 -1.49 -4.08 -13.15
C ALA A 55 -0.85 -4.31 -11.76
N LYS A 56 0.49 -4.29 -11.71
CA LYS A 56 1.31 -4.72 -10.54
C LYS A 56 2.05 -3.57 -9.86
N TRP A 57 2.17 -2.44 -10.54
CA TRP A 57 2.87 -1.22 -10.11
C TRP A 57 2.49 -0.71 -8.72
N GLY A 58 1.21 -0.67 -8.33
CA GLY A 58 0.82 -0.23 -6.99
C GLY A 58 1.33 -1.17 -5.89
N ALA A 59 1.21 -2.47 -6.09
CA ALA A 59 1.73 -3.46 -5.13
C ALA A 59 3.27 -3.43 -5.04
N ILE A 60 3.96 -3.29 -6.18
CA ILE A 60 5.43 -3.17 -6.22
C ILE A 60 5.90 -1.90 -5.50
N THR A 61 5.21 -0.78 -5.71
CA THR A 61 5.50 0.48 -5.02
C THR A 61 5.32 0.32 -3.51
N GLY A 62 4.22 -0.31 -3.08
CA GLY A 62 3.97 -0.62 -1.67
C GLY A 62 5.09 -1.45 -1.03
N ILE A 63 5.57 -2.51 -1.71
CA ILE A 63 6.71 -3.32 -1.25
C ILE A 63 7.96 -2.45 -1.06
N ALA A 64 8.29 -1.61 -2.04
CA ALA A 64 9.45 -0.74 -1.96
C ALA A 64 9.32 0.26 -0.79
N VAL A 65 8.14 0.84 -0.61
CA VAL A 65 7.85 1.74 0.51
C VAL A 65 8.00 1.02 1.85
N SER A 66 7.47 -0.20 2.02
CA SER A 66 7.61 -0.95 3.29
C SER A 66 9.06 -1.23 3.68
N VAL A 67 9.98 -1.39 2.72
CA VAL A 67 11.41 -1.60 2.99
C VAL A 67 12.12 -0.29 3.36
N ILE A 68 11.78 0.83 2.71
CA ILE A 68 12.45 2.12 2.90
C ILE A 68 11.86 2.90 4.10
N ALA A 69 10.59 2.68 4.41
CA ALA A 69 9.85 3.40 5.46
C ALA A 69 10.31 3.12 6.90
N VAL A 70 11.36 2.30 7.08
CA VAL A 70 12.04 2.11 8.36
C VAL A 70 12.58 3.45 8.89
N ILE A 71 12.98 4.35 7.99
CA ILE A 71 13.41 5.72 8.33
C ILE A 71 12.16 6.59 8.55
N PRO A 72 11.84 7.07 9.77
CA PRO A 72 10.52 7.61 10.08
C PRO A 72 10.06 8.78 9.19
N VAL A 73 10.93 9.77 8.96
CA VAL A 73 10.58 10.96 8.16
C VAL A 73 10.41 10.62 6.68
N VAL A 74 11.30 9.76 6.15
CA VAL A 74 11.22 9.28 4.77
C VAL A 74 9.99 8.40 4.58
N GLY A 75 9.70 7.52 5.55
CA GLY A 75 8.54 6.65 5.56
C GLY A 75 7.23 7.42 5.49
N MET A 76 7.06 8.49 6.28
CA MET A 76 5.85 9.33 6.21
C MET A 76 5.59 9.87 4.80
N ILE A 77 6.63 10.37 4.12
CA ILE A 77 6.49 10.88 2.74
C ILE A 77 6.18 9.74 1.78
N LEU A 78 6.87 8.60 1.91
CA LEU A 78 6.68 7.45 1.04
C LEU A 78 5.30 6.80 1.19
N HIS A 79 4.71 6.78 2.38
CA HIS A 79 3.34 6.32 2.60
C HIS A 79 2.32 7.17 1.80
N TRP A 80 2.53 8.48 1.68
CA TRP A 80 1.69 9.32 0.80
C TRP A 80 1.87 8.98 -0.67
N VAL A 81 3.10 8.69 -1.11
CA VAL A 81 3.36 8.26 -2.49
C VAL A 81 2.63 6.94 -2.76
N ALA A 82 2.79 5.94 -1.88
CA ALA A 82 2.09 4.66 -2.00
C ALA A 82 0.56 4.83 -1.99
N PHE A 83 0.03 5.70 -1.12
CA PHE A 83 -1.40 6.01 -1.06
C PHE A 83 -1.97 6.42 -2.42
N PHE A 84 -1.37 7.41 -3.08
CA PHE A 84 -1.86 7.90 -4.37
C PHE A 84 -1.69 6.86 -5.48
N VAL A 85 -0.57 6.14 -5.51
CA VAL A 85 -0.32 5.11 -6.53
C VAL A 85 -1.33 3.98 -6.40
N LEU A 86 -1.58 3.47 -5.19
CA LEU A 86 -2.55 2.40 -4.93
C LEU A 86 -3.99 2.85 -5.16
N LEU A 87 -4.30 4.11 -4.85
CA LEU A 87 -5.62 4.68 -5.09
C LEU A 87 -5.93 4.69 -6.60
N VAL A 88 -5.01 5.22 -7.41
CA VAL A 88 -5.16 5.28 -8.87
C VAL A 88 -5.21 3.87 -9.46
N ASP A 89 -4.28 2.99 -9.08
CA ASP A 89 -4.22 1.60 -9.54
C ASP A 89 -5.50 0.81 -9.15
N GLY A 90 -6.01 1.02 -7.94
CA GLY A 90 -7.26 0.43 -7.47
C GLY A 90 -8.49 0.93 -8.25
N LEU A 91 -8.59 2.24 -8.48
CA LEU A 91 -9.73 2.83 -9.22
C LEU A 91 -9.75 2.40 -10.69
N LEU A 92 -8.59 2.34 -11.36
CA LEU A 92 -8.49 1.86 -12.74
C LEU A 92 -8.94 0.40 -12.84
N ASN A 93 -8.46 -0.46 -11.93
CA ASN A 93 -8.82 -1.87 -11.91
C ASN A 93 -10.29 -2.12 -11.53
N ILE A 94 -10.95 -1.20 -10.82
CA ILE A 94 -12.40 -1.26 -10.62
C ILE A 94 -13.13 -1.04 -11.94
N LYS A 95 -12.69 -0.05 -12.73
CA LYS A 95 -13.31 0.26 -14.03
C LYS A 95 -13.16 -0.93 -14.98
N GLU A 96 -11.97 -1.48 -15.11
CA GLU A 96 -11.69 -2.69 -15.92
C GLU A 96 -12.52 -3.91 -15.50
N ALA A 97 -12.87 -4.03 -14.22
CA ALA A 97 -13.68 -5.14 -13.73
C ALA A 97 -15.19 -4.95 -13.92
N ARG A 98 -15.63 -3.76 -14.34
CA ARG A 98 -17.05 -3.43 -14.61
C ARG A 98 -17.37 -3.41 -16.11
N GLU A 99 -16.35 -3.28 -16.95
CA GLU A 99 -16.43 -3.43 -18.42
C GLU A 99 -16.35 -4.91 -18.83
#